data_AF-A0A6G8S7G7-F1
#
_entry.id   AF-A0A6G8S7G7-F1
#
_cell.length_a   1.000
_cell.length_b   1.000
_cell.length_c   1.000
_cell.angle_alpha   90.00
_cell.angle_beta   90.00
_cell.angle_gamma   90.00
#
_symmetry.space_group_name_H-M   'P 1'
#
loop_
_entity.id
_entity.type
_entity.pdbx_description
1 polymer ?
#
loop_
_entity_poly.entity_id
_entity_poly.type
_entity_poly.pdbx_seq_one_letter_code
_entity_poly.pdbx_strand_id
1 'polypeptide(L)'
;MDIKSKQTAWWGFAGVAFVIFVLLQVPASWLMSKFYKNNQMFKNVSGNVWKGQADWQKGHLSGSVVWKTRPLDLILMRLGADIELHSGQTQMQGIVGYGLGKTITIKNMSGQVAADTLKNVVNWQWPSNNVQLSDLEFKFQPEQGFSKADGKMQWGGGALIYTFAQRQDRMDIPSLLGQIKDENGKLNLDIQDQRNQKIANLNLDPSLMLDVQLTQRLLQNTASYTGKAGLDTYVISSRQPLFSGAF
;
A
#
# COMPACT_ATOMS: atom_id res chain seq x y z
N MET A 1 15.66 55.06 13.26
CA MET A 1 14.94 53.78 13.06
C MET A 1 13.88 54.02 12.00
N ASP A 2 14.16 53.62 10.75
CA ASP A 2 13.38 54.00 9.56
C ASP A 2 11.96 53.40 9.53
N ILE A 3 10.96 54.27 9.47
CA ILE A 3 9.53 53.90 9.45
C ILE A 3 9.16 53.09 8.19
N LYS A 4 9.85 53.33 7.06
CA LYS A 4 9.66 52.60 5.80
C LYS A 4 10.00 51.11 5.90
N SER A 5 11.02 50.75 6.69
CA SER A 5 11.41 49.35 6.92
C SER A 5 10.35 48.57 7.72
N LYS A 6 9.65 49.23 8.65
CA LYS A 6 8.57 48.60 9.42
C LYS A 6 7.33 48.33 8.57
N GLN A 7 6.99 49.21 7.65
CA GLN A 7 5.83 49.04 6.76
C GLN A 7 6.03 47.89 5.76
N THR A 8 7.22 47.78 5.15
CA THR A 8 7.53 46.67 4.24
C THR A 8 7.57 45.32 4.96
N ALA A 9 8.11 45.27 6.18
CA ALA A 9 8.05 44.08 7.03
C ALA A 9 6.61 43.67 7.36
N TRP A 10 5.73 44.66 7.62
CA TRP A 10 4.33 44.40 7.93
C TRP A 10 3.53 43.91 6.71
N TRP A 11 3.78 44.47 5.52
CA TRP A 11 3.21 43.96 4.26
C TRP A 11 3.70 42.55 3.93
N GLY A 12 4.98 42.28 4.18
CA GLY A 12 5.54 40.92 4.05
C GLY A 12 4.85 39.93 4.99
N PHE A 13 4.71 40.30 6.27
CA PHE A 13 3.98 39.49 7.25
C PHE A 13 2.51 39.27 6.86
N ALA A 14 1.80 40.32 6.46
CA ALA A 14 0.41 40.24 6.01
C ALA A 14 0.26 39.36 4.77
N GLY A 15 1.18 39.44 3.81
CA GLY A 15 1.21 38.58 2.63
C GLY A 15 1.41 37.11 2.99
N VAL A 16 2.37 36.79 3.86
CA VAL A 16 2.60 35.42 4.35
C VAL A 16 1.38 34.90 5.12
N ALA A 17 0.84 35.70 6.03
CA ALA A 17 -0.34 35.34 6.81
C ALA A 17 -1.56 35.09 5.92
N PHE A 18 -1.77 35.92 4.90
CA PHE A 18 -2.83 35.75 3.91
C PHE A 18 -2.69 34.43 3.15
N VAL A 19 -1.50 34.11 2.65
CA VAL A 19 -1.23 32.84 1.94
C VAL A 19 -1.50 31.64 2.85
N ILE A 20 -1.04 31.69 4.11
CA ILE A 20 -1.32 30.64 5.11
C ILE A 20 -2.82 30.48 5.30
N PHE A 21 -3.56 31.58 5.46
CA PHE A 21 -5.01 31.54 5.70
C PHE A 21 -5.76 30.96 4.51
N VAL A 22 -5.37 31.33 3.29
CA VAL A 22 -5.91 30.75 2.05
C VAL A 22 -5.64 29.25 2.03
N LEU A 23 -4.42 28.80 2.30
CA LEU A 23 -4.06 27.38 2.34
C LEU A 23 -4.82 26.61 3.43
N LEU A 24 -5.10 27.23 4.57
CA LEU A 24 -5.90 26.65 5.65
C LEU A 24 -7.36 26.38 5.26
N GLN A 25 -7.90 27.19 4.35
CA GLN A 25 -9.32 27.16 4.00
C GLN A 25 -9.64 26.41 2.71
N VAL A 26 -8.65 25.94 1.95
CA VAL A 26 -8.91 25.26 0.67
C VAL A 26 -9.80 24.03 0.90
N PRO A 27 -11.02 23.99 0.33
CA PRO A 27 -11.87 22.81 0.40
C PRO A 27 -11.24 21.67 -0.40
N ALA A 28 -11.28 20.45 0.13
CA ALA A 28 -10.70 19.30 -0.57
C ALA A 28 -11.42 19.00 -1.90
N SER A 29 -12.73 19.23 -1.95
CA SER A 29 -13.56 19.09 -3.15
C SER A 29 -13.11 20.01 -4.29
N TRP A 30 -12.67 21.23 -3.97
CA TRP A 30 -12.15 22.18 -4.95
C TRP A 30 -10.88 21.65 -5.62
N LEU A 31 -9.89 21.17 -4.85
CA LEU A 31 -8.67 20.58 -5.40
C LEU A 31 -8.99 19.37 -6.29
N MET A 32 -9.84 18.47 -5.81
CA MET A 32 -10.20 17.27 -6.57
C MET A 32 -10.81 17.61 -7.93
N SER A 33 -11.70 18.61 -8.01
CA SER A 33 -12.29 19.07 -9.27
C SER A 33 -11.28 19.63 -10.28
N LYS A 34 -10.14 20.18 -9.80
CA LYS A 34 -9.11 20.80 -10.65
C LYS A 34 -8.15 19.77 -11.21
N PHE A 35 -7.74 18.80 -10.40
CA PHE A 35 -6.76 17.78 -10.79
C PHE A 35 -7.39 16.54 -11.43
N TYR A 36 -8.66 16.24 -11.14
CA TYR A 36 -9.38 15.08 -11.66
C TYR A 36 -10.66 15.51 -12.37
N LYS A 37 -10.54 15.95 -13.63
CA LYS A 37 -11.67 16.47 -14.43
C LYS A 37 -12.73 15.41 -14.80
N ASN A 38 -12.40 14.12 -14.69
CA ASN A 38 -13.31 13.00 -14.96
C ASN A 38 -13.36 12.06 -13.74
N ASN A 39 -13.73 12.63 -12.59
CA ASN A 39 -13.55 12.04 -11.25
C ASN A 39 -14.48 10.85 -10.97
N GLN A 40 -14.29 9.74 -11.67
CA GLN A 40 -14.98 8.49 -11.38
C GLN A 40 -14.41 7.81 -10.12
N MET A 41 -13.18 8.18 -9.73
CA MET A 41 -12.47 7.53 -8.64
C MET A 41 -12.91 8.02 -7.26
N PHE A 42 -13.12 9.32 -7.04
CA PHE A 42 -13.48 9.84 -5.72
C PHE A 42 -14.88 10.46 -5.71
N LYS A 43 -15.67 10.10 -4.70
CA LYS A 43 -17.04 10.58 -4.43
C LYS A 43 -17.13 11.07 -2.98
N ASN A 44 -18.16 11.85 -2.68
CA ASN A 44 -18.47 12.31 -1.32
C ASN A 44 -17.28 12.97 -0.59
N VAL A 45 -16.44 13.69 -1.34
CA VAL A 45 -15.26 14.39 -0.78
C VAL A 45 -15.73 15.48 0.18
N SER A 46 -15.30 15.41 1.43
CA SER A 46 -15.67 16.36 2.48
C SER A 46 -14.46 16.78 3.31
N GLY A 47 -14.56 17.95 3.96
CA GLY A 47 -13.47 18.56 4.71
C GLY A 47 -12.57 19.45 3.86
N ASN A 48 -11.35 19.67 4.36
CA ASN A 48 -10.35 20.53 3.72
C ASN A 48 -9.05 19.74 3.45
N VAL A 49 -8.05 20.42 2.89
CA VAL A 49 -6.75 19.81 2.56
C VAL A 49 -5.96 19.31 3.76
N TRP A 50 -6.36 19.69 4.98
CA TRP A 50 -5.69 19.31 6.23
C TRP A 50 -6.35 18.11 6.89
N LYS A 51 -7.68 18.06 6.89
CA LYS A 51 -8.47 16.96 7.42
C LYS A 51 -9.71 16.79 6.58
N GLY A 52 -9.92 15.59 6.09
CA GLY A 52 -11.09 15.27 5.31
C GLY A 52 -11.24 13.78 5.09
N GLN A 53 -12.27 13.46 4.32
CA GLN A 53 -12.58 12.09 3.93
C GLN A 53 -13.16 12.08 2.53
N ALA A 54 -13.01 10.95 1.86
CA ALA A 54 -13.58 10.72 0.54
C ALA A 54 -13.90 9.23 0.38
N ASP A 55 -14.99 8.96 -0.33
CA ASP A 55 -15.24 7.62 -0.82
C ASP A 55 -14.47 7.42 -2.11
N TRP A 56 -13.89 6.25 -2.31
CA TRP A 56 -13.18 5.90 -3.52
C TRP A 56 -13.78 4.66 -4.17
N GLN A 57 -13.71 4.60 -5.50
CA GLN A 57 -14.17 3.47 -6.28
C GLN A 57 -13.27 3.30 -7.52
N LYS A 58 -12.65 2.13 -7.66
CA LYS A 58 -11.84 1.78 -8.84
C LYS A 58 -12.15 0.34 -9.23
N GLY A 59 -12.85 0.17 -10.35
CA GLY A 59 -13.34 -1.14 -10.78
C GLY A 59 -14.30 -1.73 -9.73
N HIS A 60 -13.98 -2.92 -9.24
CA HIS A 60 -14.75 -3.63 -8.21
C HIS A 60 -14.32 -3.29 -6.77
N LEU A 61 -13.24 -2.53 -6.61
CA LEU A 61 -12.79 -2.07 -5.31
C LEU A 61 -13.45 -0.73 -4.97
N SER A 62 -14.02 -0.64 -3.79
CA SER A 62 -14.56 0.61 -3.24
C SER A 62 -14.30 0.70 -1.75
N GLY A 63 -14.35 1.90 -1.22
CA GLY A 63 -14.06 2.14 0.18
C GLY A 63 -14.12 3.60 0.55
N SER A 64 -13.64 3.92 1.74
CA SER A 64 -13.44 5.27 2.20
C SER A 64 -11.97 5.48 2.59
N VAL A 65 -11.51 6.71 2.43
CA VAL A 65 -10.22 7.17 2.90
C VAL A 65 -10.44 8.39 3.77
N VAL A 66 -9.87 8.38 4.96
CA VAL A 66 -9.77 9.52 5.86
C VAL A 66 -8.32 9.96 5.87
N TRP A 67 -8.08 11.27 5.76
CA TRP A 67 -6.74 11.82 5.83
C TRP A 67 -6.63 12.92 6.88
N LYS A 68 -5.44 13.01 7.46
CA LYS A 68 -4.99 14.13 8.28
C LYS A 68 -3.57 14.51 7.85
N THR A 69 -3.44 15.60 7.11
CA THR A 69 -2.16 16.14 6.65
C THR A 69 -1.30 16.53 7.84
N ARG A 70 0.01 16.32 7.72
CA ARG A 70 1.04 16.56 8.73
C ARG A 70 1.82 17.83 8.33
N PRO A 71 1.48 19.03 8.86
CA PRO A 71 2.08 20.28 8.39
C PRO A 71 3.60 20.34 8.61
N LEU A 72 4.10 19.68 9.65
CA LEU A 72 5.54 19.62 9.95
C LEU A 72 6.33 18.87 8.86
N ASP A 73 5.70 17.99 8.09
CA ASP A 73 6.36 17.31 6.97
C ASP A 73 6.74 18.31 5.85
N LEU A 74 6.07 19.48 5.76
CA LEU A 74 6.46 20.53 4.82
C LEU A 74 7.85 21.10 5.11
N ILE A 75 8.25 21.13 6.39
CA ILE A 75 9.61 21.52 6.80
C ILE A 75 10.63 20.51 6.25
N LEU A 76 10.24 19.25 6.14
CA LEU A 76 11.03 18.18 5.53
C LEU A 76 10.89 18.13 4.00
N MET A 77 10.30 19.17 3.38
CA MET A 77 10.01 19.25 1.94
C MET A 77 9.19 18.05 1.44
N ARG A 78 8.22 17.60 2.23
CA ARG A 78 7.36 16.46 1.93
C ARG A 78 5.91 16.78 2.23
N LEU A 79 5.00 16.27 1.41
CA LEU A 79 3.57 16.23 1.70
C LEU A 79 3.29 14.93 2.45
N GLY A 80 3.10 15.00 3.77
CA GLY A 80 2.78 13.85 4.63
C GLY A 80 1.36 13.89 5.15
N ALA A 81 0.72 12.74 5.30
CA ALA A 81 -0.59 12.59 5.93
C ALA A 81 -0.69 11.28 6.72
N ASP A 82 -1.38 11.33 7.86
CA ASP A 82 -1.94 10.14 8.48
C ASP A 82 -3.15 9.73 7.63
N ILE A 83 -3.18 8.47 7.19
CA ILE A 83 -4.19 7.91 6.31
C ILE A 83 -4.85 6.73 7.01
N GLU A 84 -6.17 6.67 6.92
CA GLU A 84 -6.98 5.53 7.34
C GLU A 84 -7.86 5.12 6.16
N LEU A 85 -7.69 3.88 5.71
CA LEU A 85 -8.33 3.30 4.54
C LEU A 85 -9.25 2.18 4.99
N HIS A 86 -10.50 2.23 4.53
CA HIS A 86 -11.48 1.18 4.75
C HIS A 86 -12.02 0.67 3.41
N SER A 87 -12.14 -0.64 3.24
CA SER A 87 -12.73 -1.27 2.06
C SER A 87 -13.36 -2.61 2.45
N GLY A 88 -14.70 -2.64 2.58
CA GLY A 88 -15.37 -3.80 3.16
C GLY A 88 -14.87 -4.09 4.58
N GLN A 89 -14.25 -5.26 4.79
CA GLN A 89 -13.62 -5.65 6.06
C GLN A 89 -12.11 -5.37 6.12
N THR A 90 -11.53 -4.82 5.05
CA THR A 90 -10.15 -4.34 5.02
C THR A 90 -10.07 -2.98 5.71
N GLN A 91 -9.14 -2.87 6.65
CA GLN A 91 -8.81 -1.62 7.35
C GLN A 91 -7.30 -1.48 7.38
N MET A 92 -6.78 -0.33 6.97
CA MET A 92 -5.35 -0.03 6.98
C MET A 92 -5.15 1.39 7.47
N GLN A 93 -4.19 1.60 8.37
CA GLN A 93 -3.85 2.91 8.89
C GLN A 93 -2.35 3.10 8.92
N GLY A 94 -1.88 4.30 8.61
CA GLY A 94 -0.46 4.61 8.62
C GLY A 94 -0.15 5.99 8.11
N ILE A 95 1.13 6.29 7.96
CA ILE A 95 1.60 7.58 7.45
C ILE A 95 2.07 7.40 6.01
N VAL A 96 1.52 8.21 5.10
CA VAL A 96 1.92 8.29 3.70
C VAL A 96 2.58 9.64 3.44
N GLY A 97 3.70 9.64 2.74
CA GLY A 97 4.42 10.86 2.39
C GLY A 97 4.86 10.88 0.93
N TYR A 98 4.76 12.04 0.28
CA TYR A 98 5.26 12.29 -1.07
C TYR A 98 6.23 13.48 -1.07
N GLY A 99 7.49 13.25 -1.43
CA GLY A 99 8.57 14.24 -1.34
C GLY A 99 9.34 14.44 -2.64
N LEU A 100 10.42 15.22 -2.56
CA LEU A 100 11.30 15.50 -3.69
C LEU A 100 11.83 14.23 -4.37
N GLY A 101 12.08 14.31 -5.67
CA GLY A 101 12.53 13.17 -6.48
C GLY A 101 11.48 12.08 -6.67
N LYS A 102 10.18 12.42 -6.56
CA LYS A 102 9.05 11.47 -6.60
C LYS A 102 9.16 10.39 -5.52
N THR A 103 9.73 10.74 -4.37
CA THR A 103 9.91 9.83 -3.24
C THR A 103 8.57 9.56 -2.57
N ILE A 104 8.17 8.30 -2.48
CA ILE A 104 7.04 7.84 -1.66
C ILE A 104 7.60 7.29 -0.34
N THR A 105 6.99 7.62 0.78
CA THR A 105 7.31 7.05 2.09
C THR A 105 6.05 6.49 2.72
N ILE A 106 6.11 5.25 3.20
CA ILE A 106 5.12 4.64 4.08
C ILE A 106 5.79 4.43 5.43
N LYS A 107 5.08 4.76 6.52
CA LYS A 107 5.55 4.49 7.89
C LYS A 107 4.41 4.01 8.77
N ASN A 108 4.74 3.11 9.69
CA ASN A 108 3.83 2.59 10.72
C ASN A 108 2.49 2.15 10.13
N MET A 109 2.53 1.55 8.94
CA MET A 109 1.33 1.09 8.25
C MET A 109 0.95 -0.27 8.83
N SER A 110 -0.22 -0.33 9.45
CA SER A 110 -0.74 -1.51 10.13
C SER A 110 -2.21 -1.69 9.82
N GLY A 111 -2.69 -2.93 9.89
CA GLY A 111 -4.09 -3.23 9.63
C GLY A 111 -4.30 -4.65 9.16
N GLN A 112 -5.41 -4.85 8.45
CA GLN A 112 -5.81 -6.14 7.93
C GLN A 112 -6.38 -6.01 6.52
N VAL A 113 -6.09 -7.00 5.68
CA VAL A 113 -6.66 -7.17 4.35
C VAL A 113 -7.59 -8.37 4.36
N ALA A 114 -8.85 -8.14 4.04
CA ALA A 114 -9.88 -9.17 4.00
C ALA A 114 -9.88 -9.95 2.68
N ALA A 115 -10.39 -11.17 2.73
CA ALA A 115 -10.54 -12.05 1.56
C ALA A 115 -11.30 -11.39 0.40
N ASP A 116 -12.34 -10.60 0.70
CA ASP A 116 -13.12 -9.90 -0.33
C ASP A 116 -12.28 -8.89 -1.12
N THR A 117 -11.29 -8.24 -0.49
CA THR A 117 -10.35 -7.37 -1.18
C THR A 117 -9.41 -8.17 -2.08
N LEU A 118 -8.90 -9.31 -1.59
CA LEU A 118 -8.01 -10.18 -2.37
C LEU A 118 -8.70 -10.79 -3.60
N LYS A 119 -10.00 -11.09 -3.51
CA LYS A 119 -10.81 -11.61 -4.62
C LYS A 119 -10.86 -10.66 -5.82
N ASN A 120 -10.75 -9.35 -5.58
CA ASN A 120 -10.71 -8.34 -6.64
C ASN A 120 -9.36 -8.29 -7.36
N VAL A 121 -8.30 -8.89 -6.79
CA VAL A 121 -6.99 -9.01 -7.42
C VAL A 121 -6.92 -10.31 -8.23
N VAL A 122 -7.30 -11.43 -7.60
CA VAL A 122 -7.36 -12.74 -8.26
C VAL A 122 -8.67 -13.42 -7.87
N ASN A 123 -9.43 -13.87 -8.88
CA ASN A 123 -10.73 -14.50 -8.72
C ASN A 123 -10.61 -15.96 -8.21
N TRP A 124 -10.12 -16.11 -6.98
CA TRP A 124 -10.07 -17.35 -6.22
C TRP A 124 -11.05 -17.29 -5.05
N GLN A 125 -11.38 -18.45 -4.47
CA GLN A 125 -12.12 -18.51 -3.21
C GLN A 125 -11.11 -18.49 -2.07
N TRP A 126 -10.86 -17.30 -1.55
CA TRP A 126 -9.91 -17.04 -0.47
C TRP A 126 -10.44 -17.52 0.89
N PRO A 127 -9.58 -18.03 1.79
CA PRO A 127 -9.92 -18.24 3.19
C PRO A 127 -10.44 -16.96 3.86
N SER A 128 -11.42 -17.09 4.75
CA SER A 128 -12.01 -15.95 5.47
C SER A 128 -11.08 -15.27 6.47
N ASN A 129 -9.93 -15.88 6.79
CA ASN A 129 -8.93 -15.29 7.67
C ASN A 129 -8.28 -14.07 6.99
N ASN A 130 -8.32 -12.92 7.66
CA ASN A 130 -7.69 -11.71 7.15
C ASN A 130 -6.16 -11.82 7.20
N VAL A 131 -5.49 -11.23 6.23
CA VAL A 131 -4.03 -11.03 6.24
C VAL A 131 -3.74 -9.81 7.11
N GLN A 132 -3.02 -9.99 8.19
CA GLN A 132 -2.62 -8.92 9.09
C GLN A 132 -1.26 -8.36 8.65
N LEU A 133 -1.15 -7.04 8.67
CA LEU A 133 0.08 -6.29 8.40
C LEU A 133 0.40 -5.45 9.64
N SER A 134 1.66 -5.44 10.04
CA SER A 134 2.12 -4.72 11.22
C SER A 134 3.41 -3.98 10.93
N ASP A 135 3.44 -2.71 11.33
CA ASP A 135 4.61 -1.84 11.33
C ASP A 135 5.30 -1.76 9.97
N LEU A 136 4.52 -1.79 8.87
CA LEU A 136 5.06 -1.66 7.54
C LEU A 136 5.63 -0.24 7.35
N GLU A 137 6.90 -0.19 7.02
CA GLU A 137 7.60 1.01 6.57
C GLU A 137 8.38 0.72 5.30
N PHE A 138 8.47 1.71 4.42
CA PHE A 138 9.42 1.73 3.31
C PHE A 138 9.53 3.12 2.71
N LYS A 139 10.64 3.39 2.04
CA LYS A 139 10.82 4.51 1.13
C LYS A 139 11.03 3.98 -0.29
N PHE A 140 10.25 4.48 -1.24
CA PHE A 140 10.37 4.16 -2.65
C PHE A 140 10.75 5.39 -3.45
N GLN A 141 11.77 5.29 -4.29
CA GLN A 141 12.17 6.34 -5.23
C GLN A 141 12.43 5.69 -6.60
N PRO A 142 11.80 6.15 -7.71
CA PRO A 142 11.81 5.42 -8.98
C PRO A 142 13.19 5.01 -9.52
N GLU A 143 14.20 5.87 -9.34
CA GLU A 143 15.58 5.60 -9.80
C GLU A 143 16.40 4.74 -8.83
N GLN A 144 16.05 4.75 -7.53
CA GLN A 144 16.83 4.09 -6.46
C GLN A 144 16.15 2.82 -5.92
N GLY A 145 14.88 2.60 -6.27
CA GLY A 145 14.08 1.50 -5.76
C GLY A 145 13.57 1.69 -4.32
N PHE A 146 13.39 0.58 -3.63
CA PHE A 146 12.98 0.50 -2.23
C PHE A 146 14.18 0.63 -1.28
N SER A 147 13.95 1.29 -0.15
CA SER A 147 14.93 1.44 0.93
C SER A 147 14.22 1.55 2.28
N LYS A 148 14.91 1.20 3.37
CA LYS A 148 14.36 1.26 4.73
C LYS A 148 13.03 0.52 4.83
N ALA A 149 12.98 -0.66 4.21
CA ALA A 149 11.77 -1.46 4.25
C ALA A 149 11.84 -2.42 5.43
N ASP A 150 10.83 -2.36 6.28
CA ASP A 150 10.63 -3.30 7.38
C ASP A 150 9.12 -3.49 7.59
N GLY A 151 8.73 -4.62 8.14
CA GLY A 151 7.33 -4.89 8.46
C GLY A 151 7.04 -6.37 8.54
N LYS A 152 5.91 -6.69 9.16
CA LYS A 152 5.48 -8.06 9.38
C LYS A 152 4.14 -8.32 8.72
N MET A 153 3.99 -9.54 8.21
CA MET A 153 2.74 -10.07 7.71
C MET A 153 2.39 -11.33 8.50
N GLN A 154 1.12 -11.50 8.83
CA GLN A 154 0.63 -12.74 9.41
C GLN A 154 -0.66 -13.14 8.72
N TRP A 155 -0.79 -14.43 8.41
CA TRP A 155 -2.03 -14.96 7.86
C TRP A 155 -2.39 -16.28 8.54
N GLY A 156 -3.66 -16.43 8.91
CA GLY A 156 -4.17 -17.67 9.52
C GLY A 156 -4.19 -18.87 8.56
N GLY A 157 -4.06 -18.63 7.26
CA GLY A 157 -4.19 -19.66 6.23
C GLY A 157 -5.63 -20.16 6.08
N GLY A 158 -5.79 -21.38 5.57
CA GLY A 158 -7.07 -22.04 5.35
C GLY A 158 -7.20 -22.62 3.94
N ALA A 159 -8.38 -23.15 3.63
CA ALA A 159 -8.66 -23.74 2.33
C ALA A 159 -8.77 -22.65 1.24
N LEU A 160 -7.78 -22.60 0.35
CA LEU A 160 -7.82 -21.78 -0.87
C LEU A 160 -8.32 -22.64 -2.03
N ILE A 161 -9.38 -22.20 -2.69
CA ILE A 161 -9.86 -22.86 -3.90
C ILE A 161 -9.54 -22.00 -5.10
N TYR A 162 -8.73 -22.52 -6.01
CA TYR A 162 -8.23 -21.82 -7.19
C TYR A 162 -8.55 -22.60 -8.46
N THR A 163 -8.51 -21.91 -9.60
CA THR A 163 -8.70 -22.54 -10.92
C THR A 163 -7.39 -22.52 -11.68
N PHE A 164 -6.92 -23.69 -12.10
CA PHE A 164 -5.75 -23.85 -12.93
C PHE A 164 -6.04 -24.83 -14.08
N ALA A 165 -5.71 -24.43 -15.31
CA ALA A 165 -5.99 -25.22 -16.51
C ALA A 165 -7.44 -25.73 -16.59
N GLN A 166 -8.41 -24.84 -16.33
CA GLN A 166 -9.86 -25.13 -16.30
C GLN A 166 -10.31 -26.15 -15.25
N ARG A 167 -9.43 -26.57 -14.33
CA ARG A 167 -9.79 -27.42 -13.19
C ARG A 167 -9.77 -26.60 -11.92
N GLN A 168 -10.78 -26.81 -11.08
CA GLN A 168 -10.81 -26.25 -9.74
C GLN A 168 -10.03 -27.19 -8.82
N ASP A 169 -9.15 -26.61 -8.02
CA ASP A 169 -8.31 -27.35 -7.08
C ASP A 169 -8.30 -26.65 -5.73
N ARG A 170 -7.95 -27.40 -4.69
CA ARG A 170 -7.91 -26.94 -3.31
C ARG A 170 -6.51 -27.06 -2.76
N MET A 171 -6.01 -25.96 -2.21
CA MET A 171 -4.77 -25.90 -1.45
C MET A 171 -5.10 -25.56 -0.01
N ASP A 172 -4.70 -26.40 0.93
CA ASP A 172 -4.84 -26.11 2.36
C ASP A 172 -3.64 -25.32 2.85
N ILE A 173 -3.75 -23.99 2.86
CA ILE A 173 -2.63 -23.12 3.19
C ILE A 173 -2.41 -23.12 4.72
N PRO A 174 -1.20 -23.42 5.21
CA PRO A 174 -0.90 -23.33 6.63
C PRO A 174 -0.89 -21.88 7.11
N SER A 175 -0.86 -21.65 8.42
CA SER A 175 -0.65 -20.30 8.92
C SER A 175 0.74 -19.80 8.51
N LEU A 176 0.78 -18.58 7.96
CA LEU A 176 1.96 -17.96 7.39
C LEU A 176 2.41 -16.78 8.24
N LEU A 177 3.73 -16.64 8.32
CA LEU A 177 4.43 -15.48 8.84
C LEU A 177 5.27 -14.91 7.71
N GLY A 178 5.19 -13.61 7.50
CA GLY A 178 5.94 -12.90 6.50
C GLY A 178 6.78 -11.79 7.10
N GLN A 179 7.97 -11.60 6.55
CA GLN A 179 8.85 -10.49 6.90
C GLN A 179 9.16 -9.68 5.64
N ILE A 180 8.92 -8.38 5.72
CA ILE A 180 9.15 -7.43 4.65
C ILE A 180 10.50 -6.78 4.90
N LYS A 181 11.35 -6.72 3.87
CA LYS A 181 12.71 -6.12 3.93
C LYS A 181 13.07 -5.47 2.60
N ASP A 182 14.05 -4.58 2.63
CA ASP A 182 14.71 -4.12 1.41
C ASP A 182 15.89 -5.04 1.06
N GLU A 183 15.91 -5.52 -0.17
CA GLU A 183 17.01 -6.32 -0.73
C GLU A 183 17.46 -5.69 -2.04
N ASN A 184 18.60 -4.99 -2.01
CA ASN A 184 19.22 -4.38 -3.20
C ASN A 184 18.26 -3.50 -4.02
N GLY A 185 17.50 -2.63 -3.35
CA GLY A 185 16.54 -1.74 -4.02
C GLY A 185 15.20 -2.40 -4.36
N LYS A 186 14.96 -3.65 -3.97
CA LYS A 186 13.69 -4.36 -4.11
C LYS A 186 13.00 -4.52 -2.76
N LEU A 187 11.68 -4.57 -2.76
CA LEU A 187 10.90 -4.95 -1.58
C LEU A 187 10.76 -6.48 -1.58
N ASN A 188 11.44 -7.15 -0.66
CA ASN A 188 11.32 -8.59 -0.44
C ASN A 188 10.27 -8.85 0.64
N LEU A 189 9.40 -9.84 0.41
CA LEU A 189 8.54 -10.43 1.41
C LEU A 189 8.84 -11.92 1.45
N ASP A 190 9.60 -12.32 2.46
CA ASP A 190 9.90 -13.72 2.76
C ASP A 190 8.77 -14.32 3.59
N ILE A 191 8.21 -15.44 3.13
CA ILE A 191 7.03 -16.06 3.72
C ILE A 191 7.38 -17.46 4.19
N GLN A 192 7.13 -17.70 5.47
CA GLN A 192 7.40 -18.95 6.16
C GLN A 192 6.14 -19.45 6.87
N ASP A 193 6.13 -20.71 7.27
CA ASP A 193 5.12 -21.21 8.20
C ASP A 193 5.51 -20.92 9.67
N GLN A 194 4.66 -21.32 10.62
CA GLN A 194 4.92 -21.17 12.05
C GLN A 194 6.15 -21.97 12.56
N ARG A 195 6.71 -22.86 11.75
CA ARG A 195 7.89 -23.67 12.06
C ARG A 195 9.16 -23.10 11.40
N ASN A 196 9.10 -21.86 10.90
CA ASN A 196 10.16 -21.18 10.15
C ASN A 196 10.57 -21.94 8.87
N GLN A 197 9.63 -22.67 8.27
CA GLN A 197 9.87 -23.41 7.03
C GLN A 197 9.49 -22.54 5.85
N LYS A 198 10.29 -22.58 4.79
CA LYS A 198 10.11 -21.70 3.63
C LYS A 198 8.90 -22.08 2.80
N ILE A 199 8.00 -21.12 2.57
CA ILE A 199 6.74 -21.34 1.85
C ILE A 199 6.71 -20.58 0.52
N ALA A 200 7.06 -19.30 0.55
CA ALA A 200 7.05 -18.45 -0.64
C ALA A 200 7.97 -17.26 -0.46
N ASN A 201 8.30 -16.60 -1.57
CA ASN A 201 9.01 -15.34 -1.54
C ASN A 201 8.43 -14.44 -2.64
N LEU A 202 8.15 -13.20 -2.27
CA LEU A 202 7.62 -12.19 -3.18
C LEU A 202 8.64 -11.06 -3.28
N ASN A 203 8.97 -10.62 -4.49
CA ASN A 203 9.84 -9.47 -4.71
C ASN A 203 9.12 -8.43 -5.57
N LEU A 204 9.12 -7.18 -5.13
CA LEU A 204 8.67 -6.06 -5.94
C LEU A 204 9.88 -5.22 -6.32
N ASP A 205 10.12 -5.10 -7.62
CA ASP A 205 11.27 -4.35 -8.15
C ASP A 205 10.95 -2.86 -8.38
N PRO A 206 11.95 -2.02 -8.73
CA PRO A 206 11.72 -0.60 -8.97
C PRO A 206 10.77 -0.29 -10.13
N SER A 207 10.58 -1.23 -11.06
CA SER A 207 9.61 -1.13 -12.16
C SER A 207 8.21 -1.57 -11.78
N LEU A 208 7.96 -1.85 -10.49
CA LEU A 208 6.69 -2.33 -9.94
C LEU A 208 6.26 -3.69 -10.53
N MET A 209 7.25 -4.51 -10.92
CA MET A 209 7.01 -5.90 -11.29
C MET A 209 7.13 -6.77 -10.05
N LEU A 210 6.09 -7.57 -9.81
CA LEU A 210 6.00 -8.54 -8.74
C LEU A 210 6.50 -9.90 -9.23
N ASP A 211 7.63 -10.34 -8.71
CA ASP A 211 8.12 -11.71 -8.83
C ASP A 211 7.54 -12.55 -7.69
N VAL A 212 6.89 -13.65 -8.03
CA VAL A 212 6.29 -14.61 -7.09
C VAL A 212 7.01 -15.93 -7.21
N GLN A 213 7.57 -16.43 -6.11
CA GLN A 213 8.24 -17.72 -6.05
C GLN A 213 7.60 -18.62 -4.99
N LEU A 214 7.15 -19.80 -5.38
CA LEU A 214 6.48 -20.76 -4.49
C LEU A 214 7.32 -22.02 -4.32
N THR A 215 7.46 -22.49 -3.09
CA THR A 215 8.24 -23.70 -2.80
C THR A 215 7.44 -24.97 -3.06
N GLN A 216 8.17 -26.06 -3.27
CA GLN A 216 7.62 -27.42 -3.33
C GLN A 216 6.77 -27.72 -2.07
N ARG A 217 7.21 -27.27 -0.89
CA ARG A 217 6.50 -27.42 0.39
C ARG A 217 5.10 -26.81 0.36
N LEU A 218 4.94 -25.62 -0.20
CA LEU A 218 3.61 -25.01 -0.33
C LEU A 218 2.71 -25.87 -1.23
N LEU A 219 3.23 -26.29 -2.39
CA LEU A 219 2.44 -27.01 -3.38
C LEU A 219 2.03 -28.42 -2.94
N GLN A 220 2.77 -29.05 -2.01
CA GLN A 220 2.35 -30.32 -1.40
C GLN A 220 1.07 -30.21 -0.57
N ASN A 221 0.59 -29.01 -0.27
CA ASN A 221 -0.73 -28.79 0.33
C ASN A 221 -1.88 -28.84 -0.68
N THR A 222 -1.58 -29.08 -1.96
CA THR A 222 -2.56 -29.38 -3.00
C THR A 222 -2.52 -30.88 -3.30
N ALA A 223 -3.65 -31.58 -3.13
CA ALA A 223 -3.72 -33.03 -3.32
C ALA A 223 -3.34 -33.51 -4.72
N SER A 224 -3.55 -32.69 -5.75
CA SER A 224 -3.22 -33.02 -7.14
C SER A 224 -1.72 -32.90 -7.46
N TYR A 225 -0.91 -32.31 -6.58
CA TYR A 225 0.48 -32.00 -6.86
C TYR A 225 1.41 -33.17 -6.50
N THR A 226 2.18 -33.64 -7.49
CA THR A 226 3.07 -34.81 -7.36
C THR A 226 4.55 -34.49 -7.57
N GLY A 227 4.97 -33.23 -7.36
CA GLY A 227 6.37 -32.83 -7.53
C GLY A 227 7.33 -33.60 -6.62
N LYS A 228 8.60 -33.72 -7.01
CA LYS A 228 9.65 -34.47 -6.28
C LYS A 228 10.88 -33.63 -5.94
N ALA A 229 10.81 -32.30 -6.05
CA ALA A 229 11.93 -31.44 -5.69
C ALA A 229 12.16 -31.44 -4.17
N GLY A 230 13.28 -30.86 -3.71
CA GLY A 230 13.49 -30.58 -2.29
C GLY A 230 12.40 -29.64 -1.77
N LEU A 231 11.99 -29.80 -0.51
CA LEU A 231 10.85 -29.05 0.06
C LEU A 231 11.00 -27.52 -0.05
N ASP A 232 12.21 -27.00 0.13
CA ASP A 232 12.48 -25.55 0.09
C ASP A 232 12.89 -25.05 -1.30
N THR A 233 12.86 -25.92 -2.31
CA THR A 233 13.14 -25.56 -3.70
C THR A 233 11.94 -24.82 -4.28
N TYR A 234 12.20 -23.67 -4.93
CA TYR A 234 11.18 -22.99 -5.73
C TYR A 234 10.90 -23.78 -6.99
N VAL A 235 9.63 -24.10 -7.20
CA VAL A 235 9.17 -24.94 -8.32
C VAL A 235 8.19 -24.20 -9.23
N ILE A 236 7.61 -23.10 -8.74
CA ILE A 236 6.82 -22.15 -9.53
C ILE A 236 7.41 -20.77 -9.35
N SER A 237 7.64 -20.08 -10.46
CA SER A 237 8.00 -18.67 -10.51
C SER A 237 7.11 -17.96 -11.52
N SER A 238 6.62 -16.77 -11.16
CA SER A 238 5.86 -15.91 -12.07
C SER A 238 6.28 -14.46 -11.88
N ARG A 239 6.16 -13.65 -12.94
CA ARG A 239 6.43 -12.21 -12.91
C ARG A 239 5.29 -11.46 -13.57
N GLN A 240 4.71 -10.51 -12.85
CA GLN A 240 3.58 -9.73 -13.33
C GLN A 240 3.64 -8.29 -12.81
N PRO A 241 3.09 -7.29 -13.54
CA PRO A 241 2.97 -5.95 -13.00
C PRO A 241 2.02 -5.95 -11.79
N LEU A 242 2.37 -5.21 -10.72
CA LEU A 242 1.53 -5.11 -9.52
C LEU A 242 0.18 -4.45 -9.81
N PHE A 243 0.15 -3.51 -10.75
CA PHE A 243 -1.06 -2.81 -11.18
C PHE A 243 -1.30 -3.08 -12.67
N SER A 244 -2.42 -3.72 -12.99
CA SER A 244 -2.89 -3.83 -14.36
C SER A 244 -3.54 -2.51 -14.78
N GLY A 245 -2.86 -1.74 -15.63
CA GLY A 245 -3.33 -0.45 -16.16
C GLY A 245 -2.31 0.67 -15.94
N ALA A 246 -1.90 1.31 -17.03
CA ALA A 246 -0.95 2.42 -17.01
C ALA A 246 -1.42 3.57 -16.10
N PHE A 247 -0.46 4.22 -15.43
CA PHE A 247 -0.65 5.54 -14.80
C PHE A 247 -0.77 6.63 -15.86
#